data_AF-A0A942N2R5-F1
#
_entry.id   AF-A0A942N2R5-F1
#
_cell.length_a   1.000
_cell.length_b   1.000
_cell.length_c   1.000
_cell.angle_alpha   90.00
_cell.angle_beta   90.00
_cell.angle_gamma   90.00
#
_symmetry.space_group_name_H-M   'P 1'
#
loop_
_entity.id
_entity.type
_entity.pdbx_description
1 polymer ?
#
loop_
_entity_poly.entity_id
_entity_poly.type
_entity_poly.pdbx_seq_one_letter_code
_entity_poly.pdbx_strand_id
1 'polypeptide(L)'
;MHTAEDYEITVPSGLLEVKLEVDSLDRLTAPVLQGEVVGEAVVVINGNPLGRVQLVAAEAVSRTAIATGRFWLLSGMFGLTGLRARKLIRKHRRKKRLHKKRNYRSLKRKIKYH
;
A
#
# COMPACT_ATOMS: atom_id res chain seq x y z
N MET A 1 -0.20 6.84 26.05
CA MET A 1 0.74 5.98 25.34
C MET A 1 1.13 4.89 26.32
N HIS A 2 0.76 3.64 26.05
CA HIS A 2 1.19 2.53 26.88
C HIS A 2 2.61 2.16 26.43
N THR A 3 3.57 2.24 27.35
CA THR A 3 4.93 1.75 27.13
C THR A 3 4.95 0.25 27.38
N ALA A 4 5.74 -0.48 26.60
CA ALA A 4 6.02 -1.88 26.92
C ALA A 4 6.73 -1.91 28.28
N GLU A 5 6.12 -2.55 29.27
CA GLU A 5 6.68 -2.74 30.60
C GLU A 5 7.13 -4.18 30.74
N ASP A 6 8.26 -4.38 31.42
CA ASP A 6 8.74 -5.71 31.75
C ASP A 6 7.79 -6.36 32.76
N TYR A 7 7.26 -7.52 32.42
CA TYR A 7 6.34 -8.27 33.28
C TYR A 7 7.07 -9.46 33.89
N GLU A 8 7.35 -9.38 35.19
CA GLU A 8 8.02 -10.44 35.94
C GLU A 8 7.00 -11.29 36.72
N ILE A 9 7.14 -12.62 36.61
CA ILE A 9 6.38 -13.57 37.44
C ILE A 9 7.34 -14.44 38.23
N THR A 10 7.05 -14.63 39.52
CA THR A 10 7.77 -15.58 40.36
C THR A 10 6.95 -16.85 40.46
N VAL A 11 7.53 -17.98 40.03
CA VAL A 11 6.87 -19.29 40.03
C VAL A 11 7.65 -20.28 40.90
N PRO A 12 6.98 -21.25 41.56
CA PRO A 12 7.66 -22.27 42.34
C PRO A 12 8.65 -23.07 41.48
N SER A 13 9.81 -23.41 42.02
CA SER A 13 10.76 -24.27 41.32
C SER A 13 10.23 -25.72 41.25
N GLY A 14 9.82 -26.17 40.07
CA GLY A 14 9.31 -27.52 39.79
C GLY A 14 9.05 -27.74 38.29
N LEU A 15 8.52 -28.91 37.91
CA LEU A 15 8.01 -29.20 36.55
C LEU A 15 6.72 -28.41 36.29
N LEU A 16 6.83 -27.08 36.24
CA LEU A 16 5.74 -26.19 35.87
C LEU A 16 5.91 -25.83 34.40
N GLU A 17 4.92 -26.17 33.59
CA GLU A 17 4.89 -25.73 32.19
C GLU A 17 4.27 -24.33 32.15
N VAL A 18 5.08 -23.32 31.89
CA VAL A 18 4.64 -21.94 31.71
C VAL A 18 4.39 -21.71 30.23
N LYS A 19 3.16 -21.33 29.88
CA LYS A 19 2.73 -20.98 28.53
C LYS A 19 2.21 -19.56 28.50
N LEU A 20 2.49 -18.86 27.42
CA LEU A 20 1.89 -17.56 27.11
C LEU A 20 0.93 -17.76 25.95
N GLU A 21 -0.35 -17.62 26.21
CA GLU A 21 -1.40 -17.79 25.20
C GLU A 21 -1.98 -16.42 24.86
N VAL A 22 -2.10 -16.12 23.56
CA VAL A 22 -2.74 -14.88 23.11
C VAL A 22 -4.23 -15.14 23.02
N ASP A 23 -4.99 -14.60 23.96
CA ASP A 23 -6.43 -14.88 24.13
C ASP A 23 -7.27 -14.03 23.16
N SER A 24 -6.84 -12.78 22.95
CA SER A 24 -7.53 -11.85 22.07
C SER A 24 -6.52 -11.02 21.28
N LEU A 25 -6.59 -11.13 19.95
CA LEU A 25 -6.12 -10.12 19.02
C LEU A 25 -7.38 -9.49 18.46
N ASP A 26 -7.65 -8.24 18.85
CA ASP A 26 -8.69 -7.47 18.19
C ASP A 26 -8.39 -7.40 16.69
N ARG A 27 -9.42 -7.25 15.85
CA ARG A 27 -9.21 -7.12 14.39
C ARG A 27 -8.36 -5.87 14.11
N LEU A 28 -7.05 -6.07 14.01
CA LEU A 28 -6.08 -5.01 13.76
C LEU A 28 -6.27 -4.50 12.33
N THR A 29 -6.79 -3.29 12.23
CA THR A 29 -6.80 -2.55 10.97
C THR A 29 -5.78 -1.43 11.07
N ALA A 30 -4.87 -1.37 10.08
CA ALA A 30 -3.99 -0.22 9.97
C ALA A 30 -4.83 1.08 9.87
N PRO A 31 -4.31 2.26 10.27
CA PRO A 31 -3.02 2.44 10.91
C PRO A 31 -3.04 2.01 12.38
N VAL A 32 -1.93 1.45 12.86
CA VAL A 32 -1.69 1.13 14.28
C VAL A 32 -0.53 1.99 14.76
N LEU A 33 -0.69 2.66 15.90
CA LEU A 33 0.35 3.50 16.49
C LEU A 33 1.26 2.69 17.41
N GLN A 34 2.51 3.12 17.53
CA GLN A 34 3.43 2.54 18.51
C GLN A 34 2.88 2.75 19.94
N GLY A 35 2.87 1.68 20.74
CA GLY A 35 2.32 1.69 22.10
C GLY A 35 0.78 1.64 22.16
N GLU A 36 0.11 1.40 21.03
CA GLU A 36 -1.33 1.10 20.99
C GLU A 36 -1.57 -0.32 21.48
N VAL A 37 -2.60 -0.52 22.32
CA VAL A 37 -2.98 -1.84 22.83
C VAL A 37 -3.61 -2.63 21.67
N VAL A 38 -3.04 -3.79 21.37
CA VAL A 38 -3.43 -4.64 20.23
C VAL A 38 -4.13 -5.93 20.66
N GLY A 39 -4.12 -6.24 21.96
CA GLY A 39 -4.72 -7.45 22.48
C GLY A 39 -4.30 -7.76 23.91
N GLU A 40 -4.60 -8.97 24.35
CA GLU A 40 -4.27 -9.50 25.66
C GLU A 40 -3.60 -10.88 25.53
N ALA A 41 -2.52 -11.08 26.27
CA ALA A 41 -1.92 -12.39 26.50
C ALA A 41 -2.26 -12.88 27.90
N VAL A 42 -2.50 -14.17 28.04
CA VAL A 42 -2.77 -14.85 29.30
C VAL A 42 -1.58 -15.75 29.62
N VAL A 43 -1.08 -15.64 30.84
CA VAL A 43 -0.06 -16.54 31.35
C VAL A 43 -0.75 -17.76 31.95
N VAL A 44 -0.44 -18.93 31.43
CA VAL A 44 -1.01 -20.22 31.85
C VAL A 44 0.07 -21.08 32.48
N ILE A 45 -0.19 -21.62 33.68
CA ILE A 45 0.68 -22.59 34.33
C ILE A 45 -0.11 -23.86 34.62
N ASN A 46 0.38 -24.99 34.11
CA ASN A 46 -0.28 -26.30 34.25
C ASN A 46 -1.77 -26.27 33.86
N GLY A 47 -2.12 -25.47 32.84
CA GLY A 47 -3.50 -25.31 32.36
C GLY A 47 -4.35 -24.30 33.13
N ASN A 48 -3.83 -23.64 34.17
CA ASN A 48 -4.55 -22.62 34.92
C ASN A 48 -4.08 -21.19 34.54
N PRO A 49 -4.99 -20.27 34.20
CA PRO A 49 -4.65 -18.89 33.91
C PRO A 49 -4.29 -18.14 35.19
N LEU A 50 -3.10 -17.54 35.23
CA LEU A 50 -2.59 -16.79 36.39
C LEU A 50 -2.83 -15.28 36.28
N GLY A 51 -2.79 -14.74 35.08
CA GLY A 51 -2.87 -13.31 34.88
C GLY A 51 -2.95 -12.94 33.40
N ARG A 52 -3.38 -11.71 33.15
CA ARG A 52 -3.49 -11.13 31.81
C ARG A 52 -2.51 -9.99 31.67
N VAL A 53 -1.85 -9.92 30.52
CA VAL A 53 -0.89 -8.88 30.15
C VAL A 53 -1.38 -8.23 28.87
N GLN A 54 -1.46 -6.90 28.87
CA GLN A 54 -1.82 -6.15 27.66
C GLN A 54 -0.68 -6.20 26.65
N LEU A 55 -0.99 -6.56 25.41
CA LEU A 55 -0.05 -6.53 24.30
C LEU A 55 -0.11 -5.17 23.64
N VAL A 56 1.05 -4.56 23.42
CA VAL A 56 1.17 -3.26 22.74
C VAL A 56 1.94 -3.38 21.44
N ALA A 57 1.60 -2.55 20.46
CA ALA A 57 2.31 -2.48 19.19
C ALA A 57 3.74 -1.95 19.40
N ALA A 58 4.73 -2.79 19.15
CA ALA A 58 6.15 -2.42 19.26
C ALA A 58 6.55 -1.35 18.24
N GLU A 59 5.95 -1.38 17.05
CA GLU A 59 6.20 -0.44 15.96
C GLU A 59 4.89 0.10 15.38
N ALA A 60 4.96 1.31 14.83
CA ALA A 60 3.83 1.91 14.12
C ALA A 60 3.65 1.28 12.73
N VAL A 61 2.44 0.84 12.43
CA VAL A 61 2.07 0.28 11.12
C VAL A 61 1.19 1.28 10.38
N SER A 62 1.72 1.90 9.33
CA SER A 62 1.00 2.88 8.52
C SER A 62 0.13 2.23 7.43
N ARG A 63 -0.93 2.92 6.98
CA ARG A 63 -1.68 2.50 5.79
C ARG A 63 -0.87 2.76 4.52
N THR A 64 -0.66 1.73 3.71
CA THR A 64 -0.03 1.87 2.39
C THR A 64 -0.93 2.65 1.44
N ALA A 65 -0.40 3.70 0.80
CA ALA A 65 -1.13 4.53 -0.16
C ALA A 65 -1.67 3.72 -1.37
N ILE A 66 -1.00 2.63 -1.75
CA ILE A 66 -1.38 1.71 -2.83
C ILE A 66 -2.70 0.99 -2.51
N ALA A 67 -3.02 0.79 -1.22
CA ALA A 67 -4.29 0.22 -0.77
C ALA A 67 -5.44 1.25 -0.77
N THR A 68 -5.15 2.52 -1.05
CA THR A 68 -6.17 3.57 -1.09
C THR A 68 -6.79 3.61 -2.48
N GLY A 69 -8.12 3.45 -2.60
CA GLY A 69 -8.82 3.49 -3.89
C GLY A 69 -8.55 4.75 -4.73
N ARG A 70 -8.17 5.86 -4.08
CA ARG A 70 -7.74 7.10 -4.73
C ARG A 70 -6.51 6.92 -5.62
N PHE A 71 -5.55 6.06 -5.25
CA PHE A 71 -4.37 5.78 -6.06
C PHE A 71 -4.76 5.16 -7.40
N TRP A 72 -5.67 4.18 -7.39
CA TRP A 72 -6.18 3.53 -8.60
C TRP A 72 -7.01 4.49 -9.47
N LEU A 73 -7.83 5.35 -8.85
CA LEU A 73 -8.56 6.39 -9.58
C LEU A 73 -7.62 7.36 -10.30
N LEU A 74 -6.59 7.86 -9.61
CA LEU A 74 -5.61 8.75 -10.20
C LEU A 74 -4.80 8.05 -11.29
N SER A 75 -4.31 6.83 -11.05
CA SER A 75 -3.59 6.03 -12.03
C SER A 75 -4.42 5.79 -13.30
N GLY A 76 -5.69 5.40 -13.14
CA GLY A 76 -6.63 5.25 -14.25
C GLY A 76 -6.84 6.55 -15.03
N MET A 77 -6.99 7.68 -14.33
CA MET A 77 -7.16 8.99 -14.96
C MET A 77 -5.92 9.44 -15.74
N PHE A 78 -4.72 9.22 -15.19
CA PHE A 78 -3.45 9.47 -15.88
C PHE A 78 -3.27 8.55 -17.10
N GLY A 79 -3.68 7.29 -16.99
CA GLY A 79 -3.70 6.36 -18.13
C GLY A 79 -4.59 6.84 -19.27
N LEU A 80 -5.83 7.25 -18.97
CA LEU A 80 -6.79 7.73 -19.97
C LEU A 80 -6.36 9.06 -20.61
N THR A 81 -5.89 10.01 -19.82
CA THR A 81 -5.38 11.30 -20.33
C THR A 81 -4.12 11.09 -21.19
N GLY A 82 -3.21 10.20 -20.79
CA GLY A 82 -2.04 9.81 -21.58
C GLY A 82 -2.40 9.17 -22.92
N LEU A 83 -3.42 8.30 -22.95
CA LEU A 83 -3.93 7.71 -24.19
C LEU A 83 -4.54 8.76 -25.13
N ARG A 84 -5.33 9.70 -24.59
CA ARG A 84 -5.88 10.83 -25.37
C ARG A 84 -4.78 11.72 -25.94
N ALA A 85 -3.79 12.08 -25.13
CA ALA A 85 -2.63 12.85 -25.55
C ALA A 85 -1.86 12.12 -26.67
N ARG A 86 -1.59 10.81 -26.52
CA ARG A 86 -0.97 9.99 -27.58
C ARG A 86 -1.78 9.98 -28.87
N LYS A 87 -3.12 9.88 -28.80
CA LYS A 87 -4.00 9.91 -29.98
C LYS A 87 -3.95 11.27 -30.68
N LEU A 88 -3.97 12.36 -29.92
CA LEU A 88 -3.83 13.72 -30.45
C LEU A 88 -2.47 13.94 -31.11
N ILE A 89 -1.39 13.55 -30.45
CA ILE A 89 -0.03 13.63 -31.00
C ILE A 89 0.08 12.82 -32.29
N ARG A 90 -0.44 11.59 -32.32
CA ARG A 90 -0.47 10.75 -33.53
C ARG A 90 -1.27 11.41 -34.66
N LYS A 91 -2.44 11.99 -34.36
CA LYS A 91 -3.28 12.71 -35.34
C LYS A 91 -2.53 13.92 -35.90
N HIS A 92 -1.86 14.68 -35.04
CA HIS A 92 -1.09 15.86 -35.42
C HIS A 92 0.12 15.50 -36.29
N ARG A 93 0.86 14.44 -35.92
CA ARG A 93 1.96 13.89 -36.73
C ARG A 93 1.48 13.38 -38.10
N ARG A 94 0.30 12.76 -38.19
CA ARG A 94 -0.29 12.31 -39.47
C ARG A 94 -0.67 13.48 -40.38
N LYS A 95 -1.27 14.55 -39.86
CA LYS A 95 -1.62 15.75 -40.65
C LYS A 95 -0.38 16.43 -41.24
N LYS A 96 0.70 16.58 -40.46
CA LYS A 96 1.97 17.16 -40.95
C LYS A 96 2.57 16.35 -42.11
N ARG A 97 2.52 15.01 -42.05
CA ARG A 97 3.00 14.14 -43.14
C ARG A 97 2.20 14.32 -44.43
N LEU A 98 0.88 14.50 -44.33
CA LEU A 98 0.01 14.70 -45.50
C LEU A 98 0.23 16.07 -46.15
N HIS A 99 0.41 17.14 -45.37
CA HIS A 99 0.75 18.45 -45.91
C HIS A 99 2.10 18.45 -46.63
N LYS A 100 3.13 17.78 -46.06
CA LYS A 100 4.43 17.63 -46.73
C LYS A 100 4.32 16.85 -48.05
N LYS A 101 3.49 15.79 -48.11
CA LYS A 101 3.22 15.04 -49.35
C LYS A 101 2.47 15.85 -50.41
N ARG A 102 1.51 16.71 -50.01
CA ARG A 102 0.78 17.59 -50.94
C ARG A 102 1.70 18.64 -51.57
N ASN A 103 2.54 19.29 -50.77
CA ASN A 103 3.52 20.27 -51.29
C ASN A 103 4.55 19.61 -52.22
N TYR A 104 5.01 18.40 -51.91
CA TYR A 104 5.93 17.68 -52.79
C TYR A 104 5.32 17.37 -54.18
N ARG A 105 4.03 17.00 -54.21
CA ARG A 105 3.32 16.73 -55.47
C ARG A 105 3.05 18.00 -56.29
N SER A 106 2.77 19.13 -55.65
CA SER A 106 2.58 20.40 -56.38
C SER A 106 3.90 20.94 -56.94
N LEU A 107 5.00 20.84 -56.20
CA LEU A 107 6.35 21.17 -56.71
C LEU A 107 6.73 20.28 -57.90
N LYS A 108 6.51 18.96 -57.81
CA LYS A 108 6.82 18.04 -58.91
C LYS A 108 6.01 18.33 -60.18
N ARG A 109 4.77 18.83 -60.05
CA ARG A 109 3.99 19.29 -61.22
C ARG A 109 4.58 20.56 -61.82
N LYS A 110 4.95 21.56 -61.01
CA LYS A 110 5.57 22.80 -61.53
C LYS A 110 6.85 22.54 -62.32
N ILE A 111 7.68 21.61 -61.87
CA ILE A 111 8.93 21.23 -62.56
C ILE A 111 8.68 20.47 -63.88
N LYS A 112 7.52 19.83 -64.06
CA LYS A 112 7.22 19.04 -65.27
C LYS A 112 6.68 19.88 -66.43
N TYR A 113 6.22 21.10 -66.16
CA TYR A 113 5.63 22.00 -67.17
C TYR A 113 6.50 23.26 -67.40
N HIS A 114 7.75 23.21 -66.96
CA HIS A 114 8.81 24.18 -67.23
C HIS A 114 9.97 23.45 -67.85
#